data_AF-A0A0M2VAJ0-F1
#
_entry.id   AF-A0A0M2VAJ0-F1
#
_cell.length_a   1.000
_cell.length_b   1.000
_cell.length_c   1.000
_cell.angle_alpha   90.00
_cell.angle_beta   90.00
_cell.angle_gamma   90.00
#
_symmetry.space_group_name_H-M   'P 1'
#
loop_
_entity.id
_entity.type
_entity.pdbx_description
1 polymer ?
#
loop_
_entity_poly.entity_id
_entity_poly.type
_entity_poly.pdbx_seq_one_letter_code
_entity_poly.pdbx_strand_id
1 'polypeptide(L)' 'MMDTLLIQLRQLKLAAMANALEQQRLAPHTYAELSFDERLGLLVEQEHLARDNTRLQRLR' A
#
# COMPACT_ATOMS: atom_id res chain seq x y z
N MET A 1 6.87 18.29 -5.11
CA MET A 1 7.93 17.61 -4.33
C MET A 1 7.94 16.16 -4.78
N MET A 2 9.07 15.64 -5.27
CA MET A 2 9.16 14.23 -5.65
C MET A 2 8.97 13.38 -4.39
N ASP A 3 7.92 12.58 -4.35
CA ASP A 3 7.54 11.82 -3.17
C ASP A 3 8.48 10.62 -3.03
N THR A 4 9.66 10.87 -2.45
CA THR A 4 10.77 9.91 -2.35
C THR A 4 10.33 8.57 -1.77
N LEU A 5 9.38 8.58 -0.82
CA LEU A 5 8.82 7.38 -0.24
C LEU A 5 8.10 6.51 -1.27
N LEU A 6 7.25 7.09 -2.12
CA LEU A 6 6.55 6.33 -3.17
C LEU A 6 7.52 5.76 -4.21
N ILE A 7 8.57 6.51 -4.53
CA ILE A 7 9.64 6.03 -5.42
C ILE A 7 10.36 4.83 -4.79
N GLN A 8 10.73 4.93 -3.51
CA GLN A 8 11.39 3.85 -2.77
C GLN A 8 10.51 2.61 -2.64
N LEU A 9 9.22 2.77 -2.32
CA LEU A 9 8.26 1.65 -2.27
C LEU A 9 8.17 0.92 -3.61
N ARG A 10 8.10 1.67 -4.72
CA ARG A 10 8.11 1.08 -6.07
C ARG A 10 9.42 0.37 -6.40
N GLN A 11 10.58 0.93 -6.01
CA GLN A 11 11.89 0.29 -6.18
C GLN A 11 12.01 -1.03 -5.39
N LEU A 12 11.41 -1.10 -4.21
CA LEU A 12 11.34 -2.30 -3.37
C LEU A 12 10.30 -3.32 -3.86
N LYS A 13 9.64 -3.07 -5.00
CA LYS A 13 8.54 -3.90 -5.54
C LYS A 13 7.35 -4.01 -4.56
N LEU A 14 7.07 -2.93 -3.83
CA LEU A 14 5.91 -2.77 -2.96
C LEU A 14 4.86 -1.87 -3.65
N ALA A 15 4.46 -2.26 -4.86
CA ALA A 15 3.65 -1.41 -5.72
C ALA A 15 2.23 -1.21 -5.19
N ALA A 16 1.61 -2.23 -4.60
CA ALA A 16 0.29 -2.11 -4.01
C ALA A 16 0.34 -1.30 -2.71
N MET A 17 1.41 -1.44 -1.91
CA MET A 17 1.65 -0.57 -0.75
C MET A 17 1.78 0.91 -1.17
N ALA A 18 2.52 1.20 -2.24
CA ALA A 18 2.67 2.57 -2.75
C ALA A 18 1.32 3.17 -3.18
N ASN A 19 0.51 2.41 -3.91
CA ASN A 19 -0.81 2.84 -4.33
C ASN A 19 -1.75 3.09 -3.14
N ALA A 20 -1.74 2.20 -2.15
CA ALA A 20 -2.53 2.35 -0.94
C ALA A 20 -2.10 3.60 -0.13
N LEU A 21 -0.80 3.91 -0.10
CA LEU A 21 -0.29 5.12 0.53
C LEU A 21 -0.74 6.39 -0.21
N GLU A 22 -0.73 6.38 -1.55
CA GLU A 22 -1.31 7.46 -2.37
C GLU A 22 -2.79 7.65 -2.05
N GLN A 23 -3.56 6.58 -1.91
CA GLN A 23 -4.99 6.64 -1.55
C GLN A 23 -5.22 7.20 -0.15
N GLN A 24 -4.46 6.76 0.85
CA GLN A 24 -4.56 7.31 2.21
C GLN A 24 -4.25 8.81 2.24
N ARG A 25 -3.34 9.30 1.38
CA ARG A 25 -3.01 10.73 1.27
C ARG A 25 -4.10 11.55 0.57
N LEU A 26 -4.81 10.97 -0.40
CA LEU A 26 -5.94 11.63 -1.06
C LEU A 26 -7.17 11.73 -0.14
N ALA A 27 -7.32 10.78 0.79
CA ALA A 27 -8.46 10.72 1.70
C ALA A 27 -8.04 10.64 3.18
N PRO A 28 -7.36 11.67 3.72
CA PRO A 28 -6.81 11.62 5.08
C PRO A 28 -7.90 11.49 6.16
N HIS A 29 -9.09 12.04 5.91
CA HIS A 29 -10.23 11.96 6.83
C HIS A 29 -10.78 10.54 6.99
N THR A 30 -10.66 9.70 5.96
CA THR A 30 -11.16 8.30 5.97
C THR A 30 -10.44 7.44 6.99
N TYR A 31 -9.19 7.80 7.32
CA TYR A 31 -8.34 7.02 8.22
C TYR A 31 -7.97 7.80 9.49
N ALA A 32 -8.69 8.90 9.78
CA ALA A 32 -8.35 9.79 10.88
C ALA A 32 -8.52 9.16 12.27
N GLU A 33 -9.41 8.18 12.40
CA GLU A 33 -9.65 7.45 13.65
C GLU A 33 -8.65 6.31 13.90
N LEU A 34 -7.86 5.96 12.89
CA LEU A 34 -6.87 4.90 12.97
C LEU A 34 -5.53 5.43 13.49
N SER A 35 -4.92 4.67 14.39
CA SER A 35 -3.54 4.85 14.79
C SER A 35 -2.58 4.71 13.62
N PHE A 36 -1.33 5.13 13.82
CA PHE A 36 -0.29 4.93 12.81
C PHE A 36 -0.11 3.45 12.45
N ASP A 37 -0.06 2.56 13.43
CA ASP A 37 0.17 1.13 13.20
C ASP A 37 -1.00 0.48 12.46
N GLU A 38 -2.23 0.89 12.73
CA GLU A 38 -3.41 0.43 11.98
C GLU A 38 -3.35 0.90 10.52
N ARG A 39 -3.00 2.17 10.28
CA ARG A 39 -2.84 2.69 8.92
C ARG A 39 -1.72 1.98 8.17
N LEU A 40 -0.58 1.74 8.84
CA LEU A 40 0.54 0.99 8.28
C LEU A 40 0.15 -0.47 8.00
N GLY A 41 -0.60 -1.10 8.90
CA GLY A 41 -1.14 -2.44 8.75
C GLY A 41 -1.97 -2.59 7.48
N LEU A 42 -2.87 -1.63 7.22
CA LEU A 42 -3.66 -1.61 5.97
C LEU A 42 -2.77 -1.53 4.72
N LEU A 43 -1.69 -0.74 4.74
CA LEU A 43 -0.77 -0.64 3.61
C LEU A 43 -0.05 -1.97 3.34
N VAL A 44 0.39 -2.65 4.40
CA VAL A 44 1.07 -3.95 4.32
C VAL A 44 0.11 -5.04 3.86
N GLU A 45 -1.12 -5.05 4.38
CA GLU A 45 -2.16 -6.01 4.00
C GLU A 45 -2.50 -5.92 2.51
N GLN A 46 -2.64 -4.71 1.96
CA GLN A 46 -2.89 -4.52 0.52
C GLN A 46 -1.78 -5.13 -0.35
N GLU A 47 -0.52 -5.01 0.08
CA GLU A 47 0.61 -5.63 -0.63
C GLU A 47 0.59 -7.15 -0.54
N HIS A 48 0.29 -7.71 0.64
CA HIS A 48 0.14 -9.16 0.81
C HIS A 48 -0.96 -9.72 -0.10
N LEU A 49 -2.14 -9.10 -0.08
CA LEU A 49 -3.27 -9.52 -0.92
C LEU A 49 -2.94 -9.44 -2.42
N ALA A 50 -2.26 -8.37 -2.87
CA ALA A 50 -1.85 -8.24 -4.27
C ALA A 50 -0.89 -9.36 -4.70
N ARG A 51 0.05 -9.74 -3.83
CA ARG A 51 1.00 -10.84 -4.09
C ARG A 51 0.31 -12.19 -4.12
N ASP A 52 -0.60 -12.45 -3.20
CA ASP A 52 -1.38 -13.69 -3.15
C ASP A 52 -2.27 -13.82 -4.40
N ASN A 53 -2.95 -12.75 -4.81
CA ASN A 53 -3.73 -12.71 -6.04
C ASN A 53 -2.87 -12.97 -7.28
N THR A 54 -1.70 -12.35 -7.36
CA THR A 54 -0.75 -12.57 -8.47
C THR A 54 -0.27 -14.02 -8.51
N ARG A 55 -0.01 -14.64 -7.34
CA ARG A 55 0.35 -16.07 -7.25
C ARG A 55 -0.79 -16.95 -7.74
N LEU A 56 -2.03 -16.69 -7.30
CA LEU A 56 -3.20 -17.45 -7.72
C LEU A 56 -3.47 -17.33 -9.22
N GLN A 57 -3.30 -16.14 -9.80
CA GLN A 57 -3.45 -15.93 -11.25
C GLN A 57 -2.43 -16.72 -12.08
N ARG A 58 -1.22 -16.93 -11.57
CA ARG A 58 -0.17 -17.70 -12.25
C ARG A 58 -0.38 -19.22 -12.17
N LEU A 59 -1.20 -19.68 -11.23
CA LEU A 59 -1.52 -21.09 -11.02
C LEU A 59 -2.79 -21.54 -11.78
N ARG A 60 -3.51 -20.59 -12.38
CA ARG A 60 -4.66 -20.82 -13.26
C ARG A 60 -4.20 -20.88 -14.71
#